data_AF-A0A251RZ26-F1
#
_entry.id   AF-A0A251RZ26-F1
#
_cell.length_a   1.000
_cell.length_b   1.000
_cell.length_c   1.000
_cell.angle_alpha   90.00
_cell.angle_beta   90.00
_cell.angle_gamma   90.00
#
_symmetry.space_group_name_H-M   'P 1'
#
loop_
_entity.id
_entity.type
_entity.pdbx_description
1 polymer ?
#
loop_
_entity_poly.entity_id
_entity_poly.type
_entity_poly.pdbx_seq_one_letter_code
_entity_poly.pdbx_strand_id
1 'polypeptide(L)'
;MLGVFKNGIVSPPKELKSPNPNQSNNQSTPLQAFLSSHQYNASSISSGNNASLAYAHSSPSLLATQRLYCSVDDVHCIFLGSLNNVCALNKQYGLAKGTNESMFVIQAYKTLRDRSPFGPQGP
;
A
#
# COMPACT_ATOMS: atom_id res chain seq x y z
N MET A 1 -8.84 5.36 7.04
CA MET A 1 -7.46 4.83 6.89
C MET A 1 -6.67 5.22 8.12
N LEU A 2 -5.77 4.37 8.60
CA LEU A 2 -4.94 4.57 9.79
C LEU A 2 -3.51 4.11 9.51
N GLY A 3 -2.53 5.01 9.67
CA GLY A 3 -1.10 4.67 9.64
C GLY A 3 -0.48 4.73 11.03
N VAL A 4 0.25 3.69 11.41
CA VAL A 4 0.97 3.55 12.68
C VAL A 4 2.45 3.36 12.36
N PHE A 5 3.28 4.29 12.82
CA PHE A 5 4.72 4.29 12.56
C PHE A 5 5.48 4.22 13.88
N LYS A 6 6.57 3.45 13.92
CA LYS A 6 7.47 3.43 15.07
C LYS A 6 8.22 4.77 15.16
N ASN A 7 8.46 5.21 16.39
CA ASN A 7 9.20 6.44 16.65
C ASN A 7 10.58 6.41 15.96
N GLY A 8 10.95 7.51 15.32
CA GLY A 8 12.21 7.66 14.59
C GLY A 8 12.16 7.36 13.09
N ILE A 9 11.06 6.82 12.55
CA ILE A 9 10.92 6.56 11.11
C ILE A 9 10.32 7.77 10.38
N VAL A 10 9.33 8.42 11.01
CA VAL A 10 8.65 9.60 10.47
C VAL A 10 8.56 10.63 11.59
N SER A 11 8.84 11.89 11.28
CA SER A 11 8.57 13.00 12.19
C SER A 11 7.05 13.15 12.33
N PRO A 12 6.48 12.94 13.53
CA PRO A 12 5.04 13.06 13.72
C PRO A 12 4.57 14.48 13.38
N PRO A 13 3.36 14.66 12.82
CA PRO A 13 2.81 15.98 12.58
C PRO A 13 2.71 16.74 13.91
N LYS A 14 3.15 18.01 13.93
CA LYS A 14 3.15 18.85 15.14
C LYS A 14 1.74 19.05 15.73
N GLU A 15 0.72 18.88 14.90
CA GLU A 15 -0.71 18.98 15.22
C GLU A 15 -1.25 17.71 15.91
N LEU A 16 -0.58 16.56 15.73
CA LEU A 16 -0.98 15.29 16.30
C LEU A 16 -0.42 15.13 17.72
N LYS A 17 -0.92 15.95 18.66
CA LYS A 17 -0.62 15.80 20.08
C LYS A 17 -1.73 14.99 20.74
N SER A 18 -1.39 13.84 21.32
CA SER A 18 -2.34 13.10 22.15
C SER A 18 -2.67 13.93 23.39
N PRO A 19 -3.95 14.15 23.73
CA PRO A 19 -4.35 14.92 24.91
C PRO A 19 -3.86 14.32 26.24
N ASN A 20 -3.42 13.05 26.24
CA ASN A 20 -3.04 12.37 27.46
C ASN A 20 -1.87 11.37 27.24
N PRO A 21 -0.61 11.74 27.52
CA PRO A 21 0.55 10.89 27.29
C PRO A 21 0.67 9.69 28.27
N ASN A 22 -0.09 9.68 29.36
CA ASN A 22 0.06 8.69 30.46
C ASN A 22 -1.02 7.60 30.49
N GLN A 23 -1.89 7.48 29.48
CA GLN A 23 -2.83 6.36 29.42
C GLN A 23 -2.15 5.11 28.84
N SER A 24 -1.37 4.41 29.68
CA SER A 24 -1.03 3.00 29.46
C SER A 24 -2.24 2.14 29.82
N ASN A 25 -3.35 2.30 29.10
CA ASN A 25 -4.45 1.38 29.31
C ASN A 25 -4.17 0.12 28.50
N ASN A 26 -4.52 -1.05 29.05
CA ASN A 26 -4.42 -2.39 28.44
C ASN A 26 -5.35 -2.54 27.21
N GLN A 27 -5.45 -1.48 26.42
CA GLN A 27 -6.29 -1.36 25.26
C GLN A 27 -5.54 -1.94 24.07
N SER A 28 -6.25 -2.80 23.36
CA SER A 28 -5.99 -3.18 21.97
C SER A 28 -5.23 -2.08 21.23
N THR A 29 -4.10 -2.44 20.59
CA THR A 29 -3.29 -1.48 19.81
C THR A 29 -4.20 -0.66 18.89
N PRO A 30 -3.89 0.62 18.61
CA PRO A 30 -4.76 1.46 17.78
C PRO A 30 -5.09 0.82 16.42
N LEU A 31 -4.17 0.01 15.89
CA LEU A 31 -4.38 -0.85 14.73
C LEU A 31 -5.50 -1.88 14.96
N GLN A 32 -5.42 -2.68 16.03
CA GLN A 32 -6.45 -3.65 16.37
C GLN A 32 -7.80 -2.98 16.67
N ALA A 33 -7.82 -1.85 17.39
CA ALA A 33 -9.06 -1.10 17.64
C ALA A 33 -9.72 -0.62 16.33
N PHE A 34 -8.91 -0.19 15.36
CA PHE A 34 -9.39 0.20 14.03
C PHE A 34 -9.95 -0.99 13.24
N LEU A 35 -9.28 -2.14 13.28
CA LEU A 35 -9.77 -3.38 12.63
C LEU A 35 -11.05 -3.89 13.28
N SER A 36 -11.13 -3.85 14.62
CA SER A 36 -12.33 -4.24 15.37
C SER A 36 -13.53 -3.34 15.10
N SER A 37 -13.32 -2.04 14.85
CA SER A 37 -14.42 -1.13 14.46
C SER A 37 -14.89 -1.32 13.02
N HIS A 38 -14.12 -2.03 12.18
CA HIS A 38 -14.39 -2.24 10.76
C HIS A 38 -14.28 -3.73 10.37
N GLN A 39 -14.97 -4.61 11.10
CA GLN A 39 -14.83 -6.07 11.04
C GLN A 39 -14.91 -6.68 9.63
N TYR A 40 -15.75 -6.14 8.75
CA TYR A 40 -16.04 -6.75 7.46
C TYR A 40 -15.29 -6.13 6.28
N ASN A 41 -14.73 -4.93 6.45
CA ASN A 41 -14.23 -4.13 5.33
C ASN A 41 -12.83 -3.57 5.57
N ALA A 42 -12.14 -4.00 6.64
CA ALA A 42 -10.80 -3.53 6.91
C ALA A 42 -9.72 -4.54 6.55
N SER A 43 -8.64 -4.01 5.98
CA SER A 43 -7.41 -4.73 5.69
C SER A 43 -6.26 -3.97 6.32
N SER A 44 -5.21 -4.68 6.75
CA SER A 44 -3.98 -4.05 7.22
C SER A 44 -2.78 -4.63 6.48
N ILE A 45 -1.77 -3.79 6.30
CA ILE A 45 -0.46 -4.12 5.80
C ILE A 45 0.56 -3.71 6.87
N SER A 46 1.55 -4.54 7.10
CA SER A 46 2.67 -4.21 7.98
C SER A 46 3.98 -4.40 7.21
N SER A 47 4.86 -3.41 7.32
CA SER A 47 6.22 -3.46 6.82
C SER A 47 7.12 -3.71 8.04
N GLY A 48 7.38 -5.01 8.28
CA GLY A 48 8.12 -5.49 9.44
C GLY A 48 7.55 -4.97 10.78
N ASN A 49 8.45 -4.58 11.68
CA ASN A 49 8.10 -4.06 13.01
C ASN A 49 8.11 -2.52 13.08
N ASN A 50 8.11 -1.88 11.91
CA ASN A 50 8.48 -0.47 11.72
C ASN A 50 7.26 0.38 11.35
N ALA A 51 6.41 -0.11 10.47
CA ALA A 51 5.21 0.60 10.05
C ALA A 51 4.04 -0.35 9.78
N SER A 52 2.84 0.06 10.16
CA SER A 52 1.59 -0.63 9.86
C SER A 52 0.59 0.35 9.31
N LEU A 53 -0.15 -0.04 8.27
CA LEU A 53 -1.22 0.75 7.68
C LEU A 53 -2.48 -0.11 7.66
N ALA A 54 -3.56 0.38 8.25
CA ALA A 54 -4.88 -0.19 8.13
C ALA A 54 -5.78 0.69 7.25
N TYR A 55 -6.58 0.04 6.43
CA TYR A 55 -7.51 0.66 5.52
C TYR A 55 -8.87 0.00 5.68
N ALA A 56 -9.94 0.78 5.79
CA ALA A 56 -11.30 0.28 5.80
C ALA A 56 -12.04 0.76 4.55
N HIS A 57 -12.72 -0.14 3.87
CA HIS A 57 -13.54 0.15 2.71
C HIS A 57 -14.89 0.70 3.18
N SER A 58 -15.21 1.95 2.85
CA SER A 58 -16.60 2.42 2.90
C SER A 58 -17.37 1.64 1.84
N SER A 59 -18.40 0.90 2.27
CA SER A 59 -19.44 0.17 1.51
C SER A 59 -19.27 0.11 -0.02
N PRO A 60 -19.46 -1.06 -0.67
CA PRO A 60 -19.38 -1.15 -2.11
C PRO A 60 -20.50 -0.30 -2.71
N SER A 61 -20.17 0.92 -3.14
CA SER A 61 -20.97 1.59 -4.15
C SER A 61 -21.08 0.60 -5.30
N LEU A 62 -22.28 0.29 -5.78
CA LEU A 62 -22.49 -0.62 -6.91
C LEU A 62 -21.84 -0.10 -8.22
N LEU A 63 -21.22 1.08 -8.18
CA LEU A 63 -20.33 1.65 -9.19
C LEU A 63 -18.84 1.44 -8.85
N ALA A 64 -18.52 0.48 -7.98
CA ALA A 64 -17.21 0.28 -7.37
C ALA A 64 -16.12 0.17 -8.42
N THR A 65 -15.31 1.21 -8.52
CA THR A 65 -13.99 1.13 -9.11
C THR A 65 -13.24 -0.01 -8.42
N GLN A 66 -12.97 -1.07 -9.18
CA GLN A 66 -12.28 -2.26 -8.70
C GLN A 66 -10.96 -1.82 -8.07
N ARG A 67 -10.86 -1.93 -6.74
CA ARG A 67 -9.62 -1.60 -6.04
C ARG A 67 -8.83 -2.87 -5.85
N LEU A 68 -7.66 -2.95 -6.48
CA LEU A 68 -6.75 -4.07 -6.38
C LEU A 68 -5.55 -3.67 -5.52
N TYR A 69 -5.09 -4.61 -4.71
CA TYR A 69 -3.85 -4.47 -3.94
C TYR A 69 -2.90 -5.59 -4.33
N CYS A 70 -1.62 -5.28 -4.48
CA CYS A 70 -0.59 -6.29 -4.61
C CYS A 70 0.71 -5.82 -3.98
N SER A 71 1.55 -6.79 -3.64
CA SER A 71 2.88 -6.59 -3.08
C SER A 71 3.83 -7.57 -3.74
N VAL A 72 4.93 -7.09 -4.30
CA VAL A 72 5.97 -7.91 -4.94
C VAL A 72 7.33 -7.28 -4.64
N ASP A 73 8.27 -8.08 -4.13
CA ASP A 73 9.65 -7.65 -3.81
C ASP A 73 9.70 -6.35 -2.98
N ASP A 74 8.93 -6.29 -1.90
CA ASP A 74 8.78 -5.12 -1.01
C ASP A 74 8.27 -3.83 -1.68
N VAL A 75 7.80 -3.92 -2.92
CA VAL A 75 7.06 -2.84 -3.59
C VAL A 75 5.57 -3.10 -3.38
N HIS A 76 4.85 -2.08 -2.89
CA HIS A 76 3.41 -2.14 -2.63
C HIS A 76 2.65 -1.26 -3.63
N CYS A 77 1.56 -1.78 -4.19
CA CYS A 77 0.73 -1.05 -5.15
C CYS A 77 -0.77 -1.17 -4.80
N ILE A 78 -1.44 -0.03 -4.77
CA ILE A 78 -2.90 0.08 -4.74
C ILE A 78 -3.33 0.60 -6.12
N PHE A 79 -4.09 -0.22 -6.84
CA PHE A 79 -4.63 0.11 -8.15
C PHE A 79 -6.14 0.34 -8.04
N LEU A 80 -6.66 1.35 -8.75
CA LEU A 80 -8.07 1.71 -8.74
C LEU A 80 -8.62 1.72 -10.17
N GLY A 81 -9.60 0.86 -10.44
CA GLY A 81 -10.19 0.64 -11.76
C GLY A 81 -9.76 -0.68 -12.38
N SER A 82 -9.87 -0.78 -13.70
CA SER A 82 -9.42 -1.95 -14.48
C SER A 82 -8.78 -1.48 -15.79
N LEU A 83 -7.84 -2.28 -16.30
CA LEU A 83 -7.18 -2.07 -17.59
C LEU A 83 -7.76 -3.06 -18.59
N ASN A 84 -8.27 -2.57 -19.71
CA ASN A 84 -8.82 -3.43 -20.77
C ASN A 84 -7.75 -3.99 -21.73
N ASN A 85 -6.51 -3.49 -21.64
CA ASN A 85 -5.42 -3.77 -22.58
C ASN A 85 -4.22 -4.47 -21.93
N VAL A 86 -4.39 -5.13 -20.78
CA VAL A 86 -3.32 -5.82 -20.03
C VAL A 86 -2.51 -6.78 -20.91
N CYS A 87 -3.18 -7.55 -21.77
CA CYS A 87 -2.50 -8.47 -22.69
C CYS A 87 -1.58 -7.76 -23.70
N ALA A 88 -1.98 -6.58 -24.20
CA ALA A 88 -1.15 -5.80 -25.12
C ALA A 88 0.04 -5.19 -24.38
N LEU A 89 -0.20 -4.63 -23.19
CA LEU A 89 0.84 -4.06 -22.34
C LEU A 89 1.87 -5.12 -21.91
N ASN A 90 1.44 -6.32 -21.51
CA ASN A 90 2.35 -7.41 -21.16
C ASN A 90 3.28 -7.77 -22.32
N LYS A 91 2.78 -7.78 -23.57
CA LYS A 91 3.62 -8.02 -24.75
C LYS A 91 4.62 -6.88 -24.98
N GLN A 92 4.18 -5.63 -24.87
CA GLN A 92 5.02 -4.46 -25.10
C GLN A 92 6.17 -4.36 -24.09
N TYR A 93 5.91 -4.68 -22.81
CA TYR A 93 6.92 -4.64 -21.76
C TYR A 93 7.70 -5.97 -21.63
N GLY A 94 7.25 -7.05 -22.28
CA GLY A 94 7.87 -8.38 -22.19
C GLY A 94 7.63 -9.06 -20.85
N LEU A 95 6.45 -8.83 -20.24
CA LEU A 95 6.07 -9.35 -18.92
C LEU A 95 5.32 -10.69 -19.05
N ALA A 96 5.46 -11.55 -18.04
CA ALA A 96 4.82 -12.87 -18.01
C ALA A 96 3.28 -12.79 -18.02
N LYS A 97 2.61 -13.73 -18.70
CA LYS A 97 1.15 -13.87 -18.74
C LYS A 97 0.62 -14.33 -17.37
N GLY A 98 -0.32 -13.58 -16.78
CA GLY A 98 -1.04 -13.98 -15.55
C GLY A 98 -1.07 -12.94 -14.43
N THR A 99 -0.54 -11.75 -14.67
CA THR A 99 -0.50 -10.64 -13.70
C THR A 99 -1.84 -9.92 -13.64
N ASN A 100 -2.41 -9.78 -12.43
CA ASN A 100 -3.49 -8.83 -12.16
C ASN A 100 -2.99 -7.38 -12.42
N GLU A 101 -3.89 -6.41 -12.62
CA GLU A 101 -3.52 -5.04 -13.04
C GLU A 101 -2.55 -4.36 -12.06
N SER A 102 -2.73 -4.59 -10.76
CA SER A 102 -1.84 -4.05 -9.73
C SER A 102 -0.43 -4.66 -9.86
N MET A 103 -0.31 -5.97 -10.07
CA MET A 103 0.99 -6.65 -10.24
C MET A 103 1.64 -6.29 -11.57
N PHE A 104 0.85 -6.07 -12.62
CA PHE A 104 1.33 -5.52 -13.88
C PHE A 104 2.02 -4.17 -13.65
N VAL A 105 1.40 -3.25 -12.90
CA VAL A 105 1.98 -1.93 -12.61
C VAL A 105 3.32 -2.06 -11.88
N ILE A 106 3.44 -2.93 -10.88
CA ILE A 106 4.72 -3.16 -10.19
C ILE A 106 5.79 -3.69 -11.15
N GLN A 107 5.46 -4.68 -11.97
CA GLN A 107 6.40 -5.29 -12.91
C GLN A 107 6.83 -4.31 -14.02
N ALA A 108 5.91 -3.50 -14.52
CA ALA A 108 6.19 -2.44 -15.48
C ALA A 108 7.11 -1.38 -14.85
N TYR A 109 6.82 -0.94 -13.62
CA TYR A 109 7.69 -0.02 -12.88
C TYR A 109 9.11 -0.56 -12.72
N LYS A 110 9.26 -1.82 -12.27
CA LYS A 110 10.57 -2.48 -12.15
C LYS A 110 11.29 -2.53 -13.49
N THR A 111 10.60 -2.93 -14.55
CA THR A 111 11.18 -3.02 -15.90
C THR A 111 11.66 -1.65 -16.40
N LEU A 112 10.88 -0.59 -16.17
CA LEU A 112 11.27 0.77 -16.55
C LEU A 112 12.46 1.28 -15.71
N ARG A 113 12.51 0.92 -14.43
CA ARG A 113 13.65 1.25 -13.54
C ARG A 113 14.92 0.51 -13.97
N ASP A 114 14.83 -0.79 -14.21
CA ASP A 114 15.98 -1.66 -14.53
C ASP A 114 16.53 -1.40 -15.94
N ARG A 115 15.66 -1.00 -16.88
CA ARG A 115 16.06 -0.58 -18.23
C ARG A 115 16.39 0.90 -18.33
N SER A 116 16.17 1.68 -17.27
CA SER A 116 16.58 3.09 -17.27
C SER A 116 18.10 3.11 -17.38
N PRO A 117 18.67 3.78 -18.40
CA PRO A 117 20.10 3.93 -18.47
C PRO A 117 20.51 4.70 -17.22
N PHE A 118 21.10 4.00 -16.24
CA PHE A 118 21.89 4.67 -15.21
C PHE A 118 22.89 5.54 -15.97
N GLY A 119 22.66 6.85 -15.93
CA GLY A 119 23.56 7.82 -16.53
C GLY A 119 24.97 7.58 -16.01
N PRO A 120 26.01 7.92 -16.79
CA PRO A 120 27.39 7.67 -16.39
C PRO A 120 27.60 8.22 -14.98
N GLN A 121 28.04 7.34 -14.06
CA GLN A 121 28.53 7.80 -12.77
C GLN A 121 29.71 8.71 -13.07
N GLY A 122 29.50 10.00 -12.85
CA GLY A 122 30.51 11.03 -13.02
C GLY A 122 31.67 10.81 -12.04
N PRO A 123 32.86 11.35 -12.38
CA PRO A 123 34.11 11.12 -11.67
C PRO A 123 34.11 11.63 -10.22
#